data_AF-F8UKE1-F1
#
_entry.id   AF-F8UKE1-F1
#
_cell.length_a   1.000
_cell.length_b   1.000
_cell.length_c   1.000
_cell.angle_alpha   90.00
_cell.angle_beta   90.00
_cell.angle_gamma   90.00
#
_symmetry.space_group_name_H-M   'P 1'
#
loop_
_entity.id
_entity.type
_entity.pdbx_description
1 polymer ?
#
loop_
_entity_poly.entity_id
_entity_poly.type
_entity_poly.pdbx_seq_one_letter_code
_entity_poly.pdbx_strand_id
1 'polypeptide(L)'
;EEGGDVKSVCLTLFLLALRARNEHRQADELEAMMQGKGSGLSPSVCLAIRVNTFLSCSQYHKMYRTIKAITGRQIFQPLHALRTAEKSLLPGYHPFEWRPPLKNVSSNTEVGIIDGLSGLQHLVDDYPVDTIAKRFRYDSALVSALMDMEEDILEGLMLHDLDDYLKGPFTVVIKESCDGMGDVSEKHGCGPAVPEKAVRFSFTLMNITVAHANENIRIFEENKPNSELCCKPLCLM
;
A
#
# COMPACT_ATOMS: atom_id res chain seq x y z
N GLU A 1 -25.93 22.86 -19.86
CA GLU A 1 -24.57 23.41 -20.10
C GLU A 1 -23.54 22.64 -19.30
N GLU A 2 -23.68 22.49 -17.98
CA GLU A 2 -22.68 21.82 -17.11
C GLU A 2 -22.86 20.29 -16.91
N GLY A 3 -23.53 19.60 -17.84
CA GLY A 3 -23.67 18.13 -17.78
C GLY A 3 -24.36 17.53 -16.54
N GLY A 4 -24.95 18.35 -15.66
CA GLY A 4 -25.62 17.91 -14.44
C GLY A 4 -24.74 17.90 -13.17
N ASP A 5 -23.52 18.44 -13.19
CA ASP A 5 -22.68 18.59 -11.99
C ASP A 5 -23.14 19.76 -11.10
N VAL A 6 -24.31 19.59 -10.49
CA VAL A 6 -24.94 20.58 -9.61
C VAL A 6 -24.03 20.91 -8.42
N LYS A 7 -23.23 19.95 -7.95
CA LYS A 7 -22.35 20.13 -6.80
C LYS A 7 -21.27 21.16 -7.11
N SER A 8 -20.52 20.98 -8.20
CA SER A 8 -19.47 21.92 -8.60
C SER A 8 -20.03 23.29 -8.92
N VAL A 9 -21.18 23.36 -9.61
CA VAL A 9 -21.85 24.64 -9.92
C VAL A 9 -22.24 25.40 -8.66
N CYS A 10 -22.89 24.75 -7.70
CA CYS A 10 -23.28 25.39 -6.44
C CYS A 10 -22.08 25.85 -5.61
N LEU A 11 -21.00 25.05 -5.58
CA LEU A 11 -19.77 25.41 -4.87
C LEU A 11 -19.08 26.61 -5.51
N THR A 12 -18.94 26.63 -6.83
CA THR A 12 -18.38 27.77 -7.56
C THR A 12 -19.21 29.04 -7.35
N LEU A 13 -20.54 28.95 -7.42
CA LEU A 13 -21.42 30.09 -7.15
C LEU A 13 -21.27 30.61 -5.72
N PHE A 14 -21.14 29.73 -4.74
CA PHE A 14 -20.97 30.13 -3.34
C PHE A 14 -19.60 30.77 -3.09
N LEU A 15 -18.53 30.25 -3.70
CA LEU A 15 -17.20 30.86 -3.66
C LEU A 15 -17.19 32.26 -4.28
N LEU A 16 -17.83 32.41 -5.45
CA LEU A 16 -17.97 33.71 -6.11
C LEU A 16 -18.78 34.69 -5.25
N ALA A 17 -19.84 34.23 -4.58
CA ALA A 17 -20.63 35.05 -3.68
C ALA A 17 -19.82 35.52 -2.45
N LEU A 18 -19.03 34.64 -1.83
CA LEU A 18 -18.14 34.99 -0.72
C LEU A 18 -17.08 36.01 -1.14
N ARG A 19 -16.45 35.81 -2.31
CA ARG A 19 -15.47 36.76 -2.85
C ARG A 19 -16.10 38.10 -3.24
N ALA A 20 -17.30 38.12 -3.81
CA ALA A 20 -18.04 39.34 -4.11
C ALA A 20 -18.43 40.13 -2.84
N ARG A 21 -18.53 39.46 -1.69
CA ARG A 21 -18.75 40.07 -0.37
C ARG A 21 -17.46 40.45 0.37
N ASN A 22 -16.30 40.34 -0.28
CA ASN A 22 -14.96 40.53 0.31
C ASN A 22 -14.65 39.57 1.48
N GLU A 23 -15.33 38.42 1.58
CA GLU A 23 -15.11 37.40 2.61
C GLU A 23 -14.01 36.39 2.18
N HIS A 24 -12.86 36.89 1.73
CA HIS A 24 -11.79 36.07 1.14
C HIS A 24 -11.33 34.92 2.04
N ARG A 25 -11.17 35.16 3.35
CA ARG A 25 -10.76 34.13 4.31
C ARG A 25 -11.72 32.93 4.35
N GLN A 26 -13.03 33.17 4.27
CA GLN A 26 -14.03 32.10 4.27
C GLN A 26 -14.05 31.35 2.93
N ALA A 27 -13.83 32.06 1.82
CA ALA A 27 -13.68 31.44 0.51
C ALA A 27 -12.44 30.52 0.47
N ASP A 28 -11.31 30.97 1.05
CA ASP A 28 -10.08 30.18 1.11
C ASP A 28 -10.22 28.96 2.03
N GLU A 29 -10.89 29.10 3.18
CA GLU A 29 -11.21 27.96 4.07
C GLU A 29 -12.13 26.94 3.37
N LEU A 30 -13.12 27.41 2.61
CA LEU A 30 -14.02 26.55 1.84
C LEU A 30 -13.28 25.83 0.70
N GLU A 31 -12.42 26.53 -0.04
CA GLU A 31 -11.56 25.91 -1.06
C GLU A 31 -10.60 24.88 -0.47
N ALA A 32 -10.01 25.17 0.70
CA ALA A 32 -9.17 24.21 1.41
C ALA A 32 -9.98 22.95 1.80
N MET A 33 -11.21 23.11 2.30
CA MET A 33 -12.10 21.97 2.56
C MET A 33 -12.43 21.16 1.30
N MET A 34 -12.67 21.83 0.17
CA MET A 34 -12.97 21.17 -1.11
C MET A 34 -11.78 20.37 -1.65
N GLN A 35 -10.56 20.88 -1.47
CA GLN A 35 -9.32 20.19 -1.88
C GLN A 35 -8.88 19.10 -0.88
N GLY A 36 -9.67 18.81 0.16
CA GLY A 36 -9.28 17.88 1.22
C GLY A 36 -8.18 18.39 2.15
N LYS A 37 -7.86 19.69 2.07
CA LYS A 37 -6.91 20.43 2.93
C LYS A 37 -7.58 21.13 4.12
N GLY A 38 -8.85 20.82 4.40
CA GLY A 38 -9.57 21.32 5.57
C GLY A 38 -9.08 20.70 6.88
N SER A 39 -9.79 20.92 7.99
CA SER A 39 -9.38 20.40 9.32
C SER A 39 -9.45 18.88 9.48
N GLY A 40 -9.97 18.15 8.48
CA GLY A 40 -10.05 16.70 8.47
C GLY A 40 -8.89 16.09 7.68
N LEU A 41 -8.13 15.19 8.30
CA LEU A 41 -7.06 14.46 7.64
C LEU A 41 -7.63 13.50 6.58
N SER A 42 -6.89 13.26 5.51
CA SER A 42 -7.27 12.26 4.51
C SER A 42 -7.23 10.84 5.10
N PRO A 43 -7.99 9.88 4.53
CA PRO A 43 -7.93 8.48 4.95
C PRO A 43 -6.52 7.88 4.89
N SER A 44 -5.73 8.22 3.87
CA SER A 44 -4.35 7.73 3.70
C SER A 44 -3.42 8.26 4.79
N VAL A 45 -3.52 9.54 5.14
CA VAL A 45 -2.75 10.11 6.27
C VAL A 45 -3.14 9.46 7.60
N CYS A 46 -4.44 9.23 7.82
CA CYS A 46 -4.93 8.52 8.99
C CYS A 46 -4.42 7.07 9.05
N LEU A 47 -4.35 6.38 7.91
CA LEU A 47 -3.82 5.03 7.79
C LEU A 47 -2.32 5.01 8.11
N ALA A 48 -1.55 5.93 7.56
CA ALA A 48 -0.12 6.08 7.83
C ALA A 48 0.15 6.32 9.33
N ILE A 49 -0.58 7.25 9.97
CA ILE A 49 -0.49 7.48 11.42
C ILE A 49 -0.78 6.18 12.18
N ARG A 50 -1.90 5.51 11.87
CA ARG A 50 -2.30 4.29 12.57
C ARG A 50 -1.24 3.19 12.48
N VAL A 51 -0.70 2.95 11.29
CA VAL A 51 0.26 1.87 11.03
C VAL A 51 1.62 2.22 11.63
N ASN A 52 2.15 3.42 11.38
CA ASN A 52 3.50 3.82 11.80
C ASN A 52 3.62 4.05 13.32
N THR A 53 2.51 4.29 14.02
CA THR A 53 2.49 4.37 15.49
C THR A 53 1.95 3.10 16.15
N PHE A 54 1.87 1.98 15.42
CA PHE A 54 1.45 0.67 15.93
C PHE A 54 0.09 0.66 16.65
N LEU A 55 -0.85 1.51 16.21
CA LEU A 55 -2.19 1.55 16.79
C LEU A 55 -3.04 0.40 16.22
N SER A 56 -3.50 -0.47 17.12
CA SER A 56 -4.54 -1.44 16.76
C SER A 56 -5.81 -0.73 16.29
N CYS A 57 -6.62 -1.41 15.47
CA CYS A 57 -7.91 -0.88 15.01
C CYS A 57 -8.79 -0.42 16.19
N SER A 58 -8.78 -1.15 17.30
CA SER A 58 -9.54 -0.82 18.51
C SER A 58 -9.02 0.42 19.23
N GLN A 59 -7.70 0.57 19.37
CA GLN A 59 -7.07 1.77 19.97
C GLN A 59 -7.33 3.00 19.10
N TYR A 60 -7.11 2.88 17.79
CA TYR A 60 -7.40 3.95 16.83
C TYR A 60 -8.86 4.38 16.89
N HIS A 61 -9.80 3.42 16.94
CA HIS A 61 -11.24 3.72 17.00
C HIS A 61 -11.63 4.43 18.29
N LYS A 62 -11.04 4.05 19.43
CA LYS A 62 -11.22 4.77 20.71
C LYS A 62 -10.72 6.22 20.58
N MET A 63 -9.51 6.42 20.07
CA MET A 63 -8.92 7.75 19.84
C MET A 63 -9.81 8.61 18.93
N TYR A 64 -10.19 8.08 17.76
CA TYR A 64 -11.09 8.74 16.81
C TYR A 64 -12.40 9.19 17.47
N ARG A 65 -13.06 8.31 18.23
CA ARG A 65 -14.32 8.62 18.91
C ARG A 65 -14.16 9.72 19.96
N THR A 66 -13.11 9.63 20.79
CA THR A 66 -12.84 10.61 21.85
C THR A 66 -12.58 11.99 21.27
N ILE A 67 -11.72 12.09 20.25
CA ILE A 67 -11.38 13.37 19.61
C ILE A 67 -12.61 13.97 18.92
N LYS A 68 -13.40 13.16 18.20
CA LYS A 68 -14.63 13.62 17.57
C LYS A 68 -15.65 14.13 18.59
N ALA A 69 -15.77 13.48 19.75
CA ALA A 69 -16.67 13.89 20.82
C ALA A 69 -16.23 15.19 21.51
N ILE A 70 -14.93 15.37 21.77
CA ILE A 70 -14.40 16.56 22.45
C ILE A 70 -14.41 17.79 21.53
N THR A 71 -13.97 17.63 20.28
CA THR A 71 -13.80 18.76 19.34
C THR A 71 -15.06 19.09 18.56
N GLY A 72 -16.04 18.18 18.50
CA GLY A 72 -17.20 18.27 17.62
C GLY A 72 -16.87 18.17 16.12
N ARG A 73 -15.60 17.94 15.75
CA ARG A 73 -15.12 17.88 14.37
C ARG A 73 -14.56 16.51 14.03
N GLN A 74 -14.77 16.07 12.80
CA GLN A 74 -14.18 14.82 12.29
C GLN A 74 -12.76 15.09 11.76
N ILE A 75 -11.78 15.10 12.67
CA ILE A 75 -10.36 15.28 12.33
C ILE A 75 -9.79 13.99 11.72
N PHE A 76 -9.98 12.87 12.41
CA PHE A 76 -9.57 11.54 11.93
C PHE A 76 -10.71 10.87 11.17
N GLN A 77 -10.37 9.94 10.26
CA GLN A 77 -11.36 9.21 9.47
C GLN A 77 -11.78 7.89 10.13
N PRO A 78 -13.02 7.42 9.93
CA PRO A 78 -13.48 6.16 10.49
C PRO A 78 -12.77 4.95 9.84
N LEU A 79 -12.71 3.82 10.56
CA LEU A 79 -11.99 2.61 10.11
C LEU A 79 -12.41 2.09 8.72
N HIS A 80 -13.67 2.24 8.30
CA HIS A 80 -14.09 1.79 6.96
C HIS A 80 -13.44 2.62 5.84
N ALA A 81 -13.16 3.91 6.08
CA ALA A 81 -12.45 4.76 5.13
C ALA A 81 -10.98 4.35 5.05
N LEU A 82 -10.34 4.04 6.19
CA LEU A 82 -8.97 3.52 6.23
C LEU A 82 -8.85 2.18 5.48
N ARG A 83 -9.79 1.25 5.66
CA ARG A 83 -9.82 -0.02 4.92
C ARG A 83 -10.00 0.17 3.42
N THR A 84 -10.70 1.23 3.00
CA THR A 84 -10.87 1.52 1.57
C THR A 84 -9.58 2.07 0.99
N ALA A 85 -8.90 2.97 1.71
CA ALA A 85 -7.59 3.49 1.32
C ALA A 85 -6.49 2.40 1.33
N GLU A 86 -6.55 1.45 2.26
CA GLU A 86 -5.61 0.33 2.33
C GLU A 86 -5.62 -0.54 1.07
N LYS A 87 -6.77 -0.68 0.40
CA LYS A 87 -6.89 -1.51 -0.80
C LYS A 87 -5.94 -1.10 -1.92
N SER A 88 -5.68 0.20 -2.08
CA SER A 88 -4.78 0.67 -3.15
C SER A 88 -3.31 0.37 -2.87
N LEU A 89 -2.96 0.02 -1.63
CA LEU A 89 -1.59 -0.27 -1.20
C LEU A 89 -1.29 -1.78 -1.16
N LEU A 90 -2.31 -2.62 -1.35
CA LEU A 90 -2.18 -4.07 -1.27
C LEU A 90 -1.95 -4.70 -2.66
N PRO A 91 -1.20 -5.82 -2.71
CA PRO A 91 -1.09 -6.62 -3.94
C PRO A 91 -2.46 -7.03 -4.47
N GLY A 92 -2.61 -6.95 -5.80
CA GLY A 92 -3.86 -7.22 -6.50
C GLY A 92 -4.69 -5.99 -6.87
N TYR A 93 -4.22 -4.78 -6.55
CA TYR A 93 -4.93 -3.55 -6.92
C TYR A 93 -4.58 -3.02 -8.31
N HIS A 94 -3.28 -2.97 -8.63
CA HIS A 94 -2.80 -2.39 -9.89
C HIS A 94 -2.81 -3.41 -11.03
N PRO A 95 -3.27 -3.04 -12.24
CA PRO A 95 -3.13 -3.88 -13.43
C PRO A 95 -1.68 -3.89 -13.92
N PHE A 96 -1.23 -5.01 -14.47
CA PHE A 96 0.09 -5.18 -15.06
C PHE A 96 0.09 -6.29 -16.13
N GLU A 97 1.15 -6.34 -16.93
CA GLU A 97 1.31 -7.36 -17.97
C GLU A 97 2.77 -7.83 -18.02
N TRP A 98 2.98 -9.14 -18.19
CA TRP A 98 4.29 -9.72 -18.46
C TRP A 98 4.46 -9.99 -19.95
N ARG A 99 5.57 -9.55 -20.52
CA ARG A 99 5.94 -9.80 -21.92
C ARG A 99 7.33 -10.43 -22.00
N PRO A 100 7.46 -11.71 -22.40
CA PRO A 100 6.37 -12.66 -22.69
C PRO A 100 5.60 -13.08 -21.43
N PRO A 101 4.40 -13.70 -21.58
CA PRO A 101 3.66 -14.25 -20.44
C PRO A 101 4.51 -15.23 -19.62
N LEU A 102 4.39 -15.15 -18.30
CA LEU A 102 5.11 -16.02 -17.38
C LEU A 102 4.63 -17.47 -17.49
N LYS A 103 5.58 -18.41 -17.52
CA LYS A 103 5.29 -19.84 -17.55
C LYS A 103 4.66 -20.29 -16.23
N ASN A 104 3.55 -21.01 -16.29
CA ASN A 104 2.82 -21.57 -15.13
C ASN A 104 2.32 -20.52 -14.12
N VAL A 105 2.19 -19.26 -14.51
CA VAL A 105 1.62 -18.20 -13.67
C VAL A 105 0.38 -17.65 -14.37
N SER A 106 -0.71 -17.48 -13.62
CA SER A 106 -1.95 -16.91 -14.15
C SER A 106 -1.77 -15.44 -14.56
N SER A 107 -2.42 -15.02 -15.65
CA SER A 107 -2.45 -13.62 -16.09
C SER A 107 -3.39 -12.73 -15.28
N ASN A 108 -4.15 -13.29 -14.33
CA ASN A 108 -5.04 -12.50 -13.47
C ASN A 108 -4.22 -11.57 -12.57
N THR A 109 -4.48 -10.27 -12.61
CA THR A 109 -3.78 -9.25 -11.80
C THR A 109 -4.46 -8.99 -10.47
N GLU A 110 -5.72 -9.39 -10.28
CA GLU A 110 -6.54 -9.11 -9.08
C GLU A 110 -6.33 -10.15 -7.96
N VAL A 111 -5.10 -10.66 -7.83
CA VAL A 111 -4.76 -11.71 -6.85
C VAL A 111 -4.06 -11.08 -5.65
N GLY A 112 -4.75 -11.08 -4.50
CA GLY A 112 -4.23 -10.64 -3.21
C GLY A 112 -3.62 -11.77 -2.38
N ILE A 113 -4.02 -11.86 -1.11
CA ILE A 113 -3.56 -12.91 -0.19
C ILE A 113 -4.13 -14.27 -0.63
N ILE A 114 -3.25 -15.25 -0.81
CA ILE A 114 -3.60 -16.62 -1.19
C ILE A 114 -3.10 -17.61 -0.14
N ASP A 115 -3.68 -18.81 -0.19
CA ASP A 115 -3.27 -19.90 0.66
C ASP A 115 -1.87 -20.41 0.30
N GLY A 116 -0.96 -20.43 1.28
CA GLY A 116 0.44 -20.79 1.05
C GLY A 116 0.61 -22.26 0.64
N LEU A 117 -0.31 -23.13 1.05
CA LEU A 117 -0.37 -24.54 0.68
C LEU A 117 -0.60 -24.77 -0.81
N SER A 118 -1.08 -23.74 -1.53
CA SER A 118 -1.11 -23.71 -3.01
C SER A 118 -1.81 -24.93 -3.64
N GLY A 119 -2.87 -25.43 -3.00
CA GLY A 119 -3.66 -26.57 -3.49
C GLY A 119 -3.19 -27.94 -2.99
N LEU A 120 -2.25 -28.00 -2.02
CA LEU A 120 -1.91 -29.23 -1.34
C LEU A 120 -3.17 -29.85 -0.72
N GLN A 121 -3.41 -31.13 -1.01
CA GLN A 121 -4.61 -31.81 -0.53
C GLN A 121 -4.43 -32.25 0.92
N HIS A 122 -5.51 -32.16 1.69
CA HIS A 122 -5.57 -32.64 3.08
C HIS A 122 -6.29 -33.98 3.13
N LEU A 123 -5.70 -35.01 2.52
CA LEU A 123 -6.20 -36.38 2.57
C LEU A 123 -5.50 -37.14 3.70
N VAL A 124 -6.24 -38.00 4.40
CA VAL A 124 -5.73 -38.81 5.52
C VAL A 124 -4.71 -39.84 5.04
N ASP A 125 -4.85 -40.29 3.78
CA ASP A 125 -3.95 -41.26 3.16
C ASP A 125 -2.62 -40.63 2.69
N ASP A 126 -2.58 -39.30 2.57
CA ASP A 126 -1.42 -38.55 2.12
C ASP A 126 -0.54 -38.10 3.29
N TYR A 127 0.57 -37.43 2.97
CA TYR A 127 1.47 -36.89 3.98
C TYR A 127 0.75 -35.82 4.83
N PRO A 128 0.84 -35.89 6.18
CA PRO A 128 0.15 -34.96 7.06
C PRO A 128 0.64 -33.53 6.83
N VAL A 129 -0.31 -32.60 6.77
CA VAL A 129 -0.05 -31.18 6.54
C VAL A 129 -0.27 -30.41 7.84
N ASP A 130 0.81 -30.21 8.58
CA ASP A 130 0.84 -29.58 9.90
C ASP A 130 1.35 -28.13 9.82
N THR A 131 0.94 -27.40 8.78
CA THR A 131 1.40 -26.03 8.50
C THR A 131 0.25 -25.17 8.02
N ILE A 132 0.21 -23.92 8.47
CA ILE A 132 -0.76 -22.92 8.02
C ILE A 132 0.04 -21.78 7.41
N ALA A 133 -0.13 -21.55 6.11
CA ALA A 133 0.64 -20.56 5.39
C ALA A 133 -0.24 -19.56 4.63
N LYS A 134 0.19 -18.31 4.57
CA LYS A 134 -0.39 -17.26 3.71
C LYS A 134 0.71 -16.53 2.97
N ARG A 135 0.46 -16.23 1.70
CA ARG A 135 1.42 -15.53 0.86
C ARG A 135 0.74 -14.62 -0.14
N PHE A 136 1.53 -13.71 -0.70
CA PHE A 136 1.18 -13.05 -1.95
C PHE A 136 1.73 -13.86 -3.15
N ARG A 137 1.15 -13.65 -4.32
CA ARG A 137 1.79 -14.05 -5.57
C ARG A 137 2.96 -13.10 -5.82
N TYR A 138 4.14 -13.64 -6.17
CA TYR A 138 5.38 -12.87 -6.15
C TYR A 138 5.34 -11.69 -7.12
N ASP A 139 4.93 -11.91 -8.37
CA ASP A 139 4.71 -10.86 -9.36
C ASP A 139 3.73 -9.77 -8.90
N SER A 140 2.60 -10.14 -8.28
CA SER A 140 1.63 -9.19 -7.73
C SER A 140 2.24 -8.34 -6.59
N ALA A 141 3.05 -8.96 -5.73
CA ALA A 141 3.75 -8.26 -4.65
C ALA A 141 4.83 -7.31 -5.17
N LEU A 142 5.58 -7.70 -6.22
CA LEU A 142 6.58 -6.85 -6.85
C LEU A 142 5.95 -5.62 -7.50
N VAL A 143 4.83 -5.80 -8.20
CA VAL A 143 4.10 -4.67 -8.80
C VAL A 143 3.60 -3.73 -7.71
N SER A 144 2.99 -4.26 -6.64
CA SER A 144 2.56 -3.43 -5.51
C SER A 144 3.72 -2.65 -4.88
N ALA A 145 4.88 -3.29 -4.73
CA ALA A 145 6.08 -2.66 -4.17
C ALA A 145 6.67 -1.57 -5.08
N LEU A 146 6.63 -1.76 -6.40
CA LEU A 146 7.10 -0.78 -7.37
C LEU A 146 6.14 0.42 -7.47
N MET A 147 4.84 0.19 -7.43
CA MET A 147 3.84 1.27 -7.43
C MET A 147 3.91 2.11 -6.15
N ASP A 148 4.22 1.49 -5.01
CA ASP A 148 4.46 2.19 -3.74
C ASP A 148 5.68 3.13 -3.80
N MET A 149 6.62 2.87 -4.71
CA MET A 149 7.86 3.64 -4.91
C MET A 149 7.81 4.53 -6.16
N GLU A 150 6.63 4.74 -6.75
CA GLU A 150 6.47 5.54 -7.97
C GLU A 150 7.05 6.96 -7.79
N GLU A 151 6.77 7.60 -6.65
CA GLU A 151 7.28 8.95 -6.35
C GLU A 151 8.82 8.97 -6.26
N ASP A 152 9.43 8.01 -5.56
CA ASP A 152 10.89 7.91 -5.44
C ASP A 152 11.58 7.65 -6.80
N ILE A 153 10.94 6.83 -7.65
CA ILE A 153 11.45 6.53 -9.00
C ILE A 153 11.40 7.78 -9.89
N LEU A 154 10.31 8.53 -9.86
CA LEU A 154 10.15 9.77 -10.62
C LEU A 154 11.12 10.85 -10.13
N GLU A 155 11.26 11.01 -8.81
CA GLU A 155 12.27 11.91 -8.23
C GLU A 155 13.68 11.51 -8.65
N GLY A 156 14.00 10.21 -8.64
CA GLY A 156 15.27 9.68 -9.13
C GLY A 156 15.56 10.02 -10.60
N LEU A 157 14.54 9.97 -11.47
CA LEU A 157 14.69 10.38 -12.88
C LEU A 157 14.99 11.88 -12.99
N MET A 158 14.21 12.71 -12.28
CA MET A 158 14.40 14.17 -12.26
C MET A 158 15.79 14.57 -11.75
N LEU A 159 16.31 13.91 -10.72
CA LEU A 159 17.65 14.17 -10.16
C LEU A 159 18.78 13.87 -11.16
N HIS A 160 18.51 13.04 -12.15
CA HIS A 160 19.45 12.68 -13.22
C HIS A 160 19.17 13.39 -14.55
N ASP A 161 18.36 14.46 -14.54
CA ASP A 161 17.95 15.23 -15.72
C ASP A 161 17.31 14.36 -16.82
N LEU A 162 16.63 13.27 -16.42
CA LEU A 162 15.89 12.39 -17.31
C LEU A 162 14.41 12.80 -17.33
N ASP A 163 13.77 12.64 -18.49
CA ASP A 163 12.34 12.91 -18.64
C ASP A 163 11.48 11.94 -17.79
N ASP A 164 10.48 12.46 -17.07
CA ASP A 164 9.51 11.66 -16.29
C ASP A 164 8.70 10.68 -17.15
N TYR A 165 8.65 10.91 -18.46
CA TYR A 165 7.99 10.05 -19.44
C TYR A 165 8.95 9.05 -20.11
N LEU A 166 10.19 8.93 -19.62
CA LEU A 166 11.17 7.98 -20.14
C LEU A 166 10.67 6.55 -20.00
N LYS A 167 10.35 5.92 -21.13
CA LYS A 167 9.95 4.52 -21.23
C LYS A 167 11.16 3.66 -21.63
N GLY A 168 12.11 3.53 -20.70
CA GLY A 168 13.29 2.67 -20.85
C GLY A 168 13.12 1.32 -20.15
N PRO A 169 13.94 0.31 -20.47
CA PRO A 169 14.00 -0.91 -19.66
C PRO A 169 14.65 -0.56 -18.31
N PHE A 170 13.86 -0.67 -17.24
CA PHE A 170 14.36 -0.57 -15.88
C PHE A 170 14.87 -1.94 -15.42
N THR A 171 16.03 -1.95 -14.76
CA THR A 171 16.55 -3.13 -14.07
C THR A 171 16.43 -2.92 -12.58
N VAL A 172 15.66 -3.79 -11.93
CA VAL A 172 15.37 -3.76 -10.50
C VAL A 172 16.18 -4.86 -9.82
N VAL A 173 16.99 -4.50 -8.83
CA VAL A 173 17.75 -5.46 -8.02
C VAL A 173 16.97 -5.76 -6.74
N ILE A 174 16.66 -7.03 -6.52
CA ILE A 174 15.84 -7.50 -5.40
C ILE A 174 16.70 -8.36 -4.48
N LYS A 175 16.73 -8.01 -3.19
CA LYS A 175 17.30 -8.87 -2.13
C LYS A 175 16.18 -9.72 -1.56
N GLU A 176 16.32 -11.03 -1.67
CA GLU A 176 15.44 -12.00 -1.01
C GLU A 176 16.00 -12.35 0.38
N SER A 177 15.11 -12.63 1.33
CA SER A 177 15.49 -13.02 2.69
C SER A 177 14.49 -14.01 3.24
N CYS A 178 15.00 -15.04 3.91
CA CYS A 178 14.20 -16.08 4.56
C CYS A 178 14.79 -16.37 5.93
N ASP A 179 13.98 -16.24 6.97
CA ASP A 179 14.40 -16.51 8.34
C ASP A 179 13.36 -17.33 9.10
N GLY A 180 13.87 -18.22 9.97
CA GLY A 180 13.07 -19.03 10.87
C GLY A 180 13.05 -18.43 12.28
N MET A 181 11.87 -18.37 12.88
CA MET A 181 11.64 -17.89 14.23
C MET A 181 11.26 -19.07 15.13
N GLY A 182 11.96 -19.20 16.26
CA GLY A 182 11.56 -20.09 17.35
C GLY A 182 10.58 -19.43 18.30
N ASP A 183 10.07 -20.22 19.26
CA ASP A 183 9.25 -19.74 20.38
C ASP A 183 7.97 -18.99 19.95
N VAL A 184 7.37 -19.43 18.84
CA VAL A 184 6.09 -18.90 18.35
C VAL A 184 4.97 -19.80 18.87
N SER A 185 4.41 -19.46 20.03
CA SER A 185 3.44 -20.34 20.72
C SER A 185 2.22 -20.71 19.88
N GLU A 186 1.86 -21.99 19.92
CA GLU A 186 0.63 -22.48 19.30
C GLU A 186 -0.59 -21.89 20.02
N LYS A 187 -1.61 -21.51 19.25
CA LYS A 187 -2.88 -21.04 19.81
C LYS A 187 -3.85 -22.20 19.95
N HIS A 188 -4.55 -22.24 21.07
CA HIS A 188 -5.73 -23.08 21.22
C HIS A 188 -6.79 -22.70 20.18
N GLY A 189 -7.43 -23.69 19.57
CA GLY A 189 -8.47 -23.49 18.59
C GLY A 189 -8.70 -24.71 17.72
N CYS A 190 -9.56 -24.56 16.71
CA CYS A 190 -9.73 -25.58 15.67
C CYS A 190 -8.62 -25.42 14.62
N GLY A 191 -7.96 -26.52 14.25
CA GLY A 191 -6.93 -26.54 13.23
C GLY A 191 -6.09 -27.82 13.30
N PRO A 192 -5.17 -28.03 12.35
CA PRO A 192 -4.12 -29.03 12.52
C PRO A 192 -3.23 -28.65 13.71
N ALA A 193 -2.57 -29.65 14.30
CA ALA A 193 -1.48 -29.36 15.23
C ALA A 193 -0.37 -28.64 14.46
N VAL A 194 0.09 -27.49 14.94
CA VAL A 194 1.13 -26.71 14.27
C VAL A 194 2.38 -26.61 15.15
N PRO A 195 3.59 -26.62 14.57
CA PRO A 195 4.81 -26.44 15.34
C PRO A 195 4.90 -25.04 15.95
N GLU A 196 5.53 -24.91 17.12
CA GLU A 196 5.78 -23.60 17.77
C GLU A 196 6.95 -22.83 17.14
N LYS A 197 6.94 -22.74 15.81
CA LYS A 197 7.96 -22.10 14.97
C LYS A 197 7.25 -21.42 13.80
N ALA A 198 7.84 -20.36 13.29
CA ALA A 198 7.37 -19.71 12.08
C ALA A 198 8.53 -19.52 11.10
N VAL A 199 8.23 -19.46 9.81
CA VAL A 199 9.18 -19.07 8.77
C VAL A 199 8.61 -17.88 8.02
N ARG A 200 9.45 -16.86 7.85
CA ARG A 200 9.12 -15.65 7.12
C ARG A 200 10.00 -15.56 5.88
N PHE A 201 9.37 -15.49 4.72
CA PHE A 201 10.03 -15.16 3.47
C PHE A 201 9.64 -13.73 3.05
N SER A 202 10.64 -12.92 2.74
CA SER A 202 10.50 -11.49 2.45
C SER A 202 11.43 -11.06 1.31
N PHE A 203 11.20 -9.88 0.77
CA PHE A 203 12.08 -9.26 -0.20
C PHE A 203 12.22 -7.75 0.04
N THR A 204 13.27 -7.16 -0.51
CA THR A 204 13.56 -5.72 -0.48
C THR A 204 14.04 -5.28 -1.85
N LEU A 205 13.50 -4.16 -2.34
CA LEU A 205 13.99 -3.49 -3.55
C LEU A 205 15.26 -2.73 -3.18
N MET A 206 16.41 -3.18 -3.68
CA MET A 206 17.72 -2.66 -3.28
C MET A 206 18.15 -1.45 -4.11
N ASN A 207 17.99 -1.54 -5.42
CA ASN A 207 18.23 -0.43 -6.33
C ASN A 207 17.45 -0.62 -7.63
N ILE A 208 17.19 0.50 -8.29
CA ILE A 208 16.57 0.55 -9.61
C ILE A 208 17.50 1.33 -10.52
N THR A 209 17.76 0.76 -11.69
CA THR A 209 18.60 1.36 -12.72
C THR A 209 17.82 1.47 -14.02
N VAL A 210 18.10 2.48 -14.82
CA VAL A 210 17.51 2.67 -16.15
C VAL A 210 18.63 2.71 -17.18
N ALA A 211 18.44 2.00 -18.29
CA ALA A 211 19.37 2.07 -19.42
C ALA A 211 19.07 3.34 -20.25
N HIS A 212 20.05 4.24 -20.34
CA HIS A 212 19.95 5.47 -21.13
C HIS A 212 21.28 5.75 -21.83
N ALA A 213 21.25 6.05 -23.14
CA ALA A 213 22.43 6.41 -23.93
C ALA A 213 23.65 5.45 -23.79
N ASN A 214 23.41 4.13 -23.71
CA ASN A 214 24.40 3.06 -23.47
C ASN A 214 25.04 3.02 -22.07
N GLU A 215 24.50 3.76 -21.11
CA GLU A 215 24.87 3.69 -19.69
C GLU A 215 23.69 3.21 -18.84
N ASN A 216 24.00 2.60 -17.69
CA ASN A 216 23.00 2.23 -16.69
C ASN A 216 23.04 3.25 -15.55
N ILE A 217 22.04 4.11 -15.50
CA ILE A 217 21.92 5.17 -14.50
C ILE A 217 21.12 4.61 -13.33
N ARG A 218 21.66 4.71 -12.10
CA ARG A 218 20.98 4.29 -10.88
C ARG A 218 20.09 5.41 -10.38
N ILE A 219 18.78 5.24 -10.48
CA ILE A 219 17.78 6.26 -10.12
C ILE A 219 17.26 6.08 -8.70
N PHE A 220 17.37 4.88 -8.14
CA PHE A 220 16.98 4.61 -6.76
C PHE A 220 18.00 3.67 -6.10
N GLU A 221 18.30 3.93 -4.84
CA GLU A 221 19.08 3.06 -3.97
C GLU A 221 18.51 3.08 -2.55
N GLU A 222 18.27 1.90 -1.99
CA GLU A 222 17.77 1.78 -0.62
C GLU A 222 18.85 2.22 0.38
N ASN A 223 18.59 3.34 1.05
CA ASN A 223 19.52 3.98 1.98
C ASN A 223 19.76 3.13 3.25
N LYS A 224 18.77 2.34 3.67
CA LYS A 224 18.84 1.51 4.89
C LYS A 224 18.42 0.07 4.58
N PRO A 225 19.23 -0.70 3.83
CA PRO A 225 18.84 -2.01 3.28
C PRO A 225 18.67 -3.15 4.30
N ASN A 226 18.94 -2.85 5.57
CA ASN A 226 18.74 -3.77 6.70
C ASN A 226 17.67 -3.25 7.67
N SER A 227 16.94 -2.18 7.33
CA SER A 227 15.79 -1.75 8.13
C SER A 227 14.59 -2.68 7.91
N GLU A 228 13.84 -2.88 8.98
CA GLU A 228 12.54 -3.52 8.97
C GLU A 228 11.52 -2.78 8.08
N LEU A 229 11.69 -1.48 7.84
CA LEU A 229 10.77 -0.66 7.05
C LEU A 229 10.74 -1.03 5.57
N CYS A 230 11.87 -1.47 5.01
CA CYS A 230 11.99 -1.85 3.60
C CYS A 230 11.87 -3.37 3.38
N CYS A 231 11.75 -4.16 4.46
CA CYS A 231 11.65 -5.62 4.38
C CYS A 231 10.20 -6.05 4.16
N LYS A 232 9.78 -6.18 2.90
CA LYS A 232 8.39 -6.47 2.53
C LYS A 232 8.09 -7.98 2.67
N PRO A 233 7.14 -8.39 3.52
CA PRO A 233 6.82 -9.81 3.73
C PRO A 233 6.06 -10.38 2.52
N LEU A 234 6.45 -11.59 2.09
CA LEU A 234 5.84 -12.26 0.95
C LEU A 234 5.12 -13.56 1.34
N CYS A 235 5.71 -14.36 2.23
CA CYS A 235 5.13 -15.62 2.72
C CYS A 235 5.38 -15.77 4.22
N LEU A 236 4.34 -16.16 4.94
CA LEU A 236 4.39 -16.53 6.36
C LEU A 236 3.83 -17.94 6.49
N MET A 237 4.58 -18.83 7.14
CA MET A 237 4.21 -20.23 7.41
C MET A 237 4.64 -20.66 8.81
#